data_AF-A0A9D6SNU4-F1
#
_entry.id   AF-A0A9D6SNU4-F1
#
_cell.length_a   1.000
_cell.length_b   1.000
_cell.length_c   1.000
_cell.angle_alpha   90.00
_cell.angle_beta   90.00
_cell.angle_gamma   90.00
#
_symmetry.space_group_name_H-M   'P 1'
#
loop_
_entity.id
_entity.type
_entity.pdbx_description
1 polymer ?
#
loop_
_entity_poly.entity_id
_entity_poly.type
_entity_poly.pdbx_seq_one_letter_code
_entity_poly.pdbx_strand_id
1 'polypeptide(L)'
;MSNEVQLFFLPAPSLIPLAKSGKLKVLGTSGKERASYLPDVPTPAEAGIKDFDVGPWQGLVAPAKTPSGVIDRLSKAEAIVLLLE
;
A
#
# COMPACT_ATOMS: atom_id res chain seq x y z
N MET A 1 2.00 -12.10 19.44
CA MET A 1 0.54 -12.02 19.19
C MET A 1 -0.14 -12.94 20.18
N SER A 2 -0.85 -12.38 21.16
CA SER A 2 -1.47 -13.12 22.27
C SER A 2 -2.91 -13.56 21.98
N ASN A 3 -3.30 -13.61 20.69
CA ASN A 3 -4.65 -13.98 20.21
C ASN A 3 -5.82 -13.13 20.76
N GLU A 4 -5.55 -11.90 21.20
CA GLU A 4 -6.57 -10.99 21.71
C GLU A 4 -7.43 -10.38 20.61
N VAL A 5 -6.90 -10.26 19.38
CA VAL A 5 -7.60 -9.76 18.19
C VAL A 5 -7.47 -10.77 17.05
N GLN A 6 -8.59 -11.09 16.39
CA GLN A 6 -8.67 -12.17 15.40
C GLN A 6 -8.50 -11.70 13.95
N LEU A 7 -8.73 -10.41 13.67
CA LEU A 7 -8.63 -9.83 12.33
C LEU A 7 -8.12 -8.39 12.39
N PHE A 8 -7.28 -8.01 11.43
CA PHE A 8 -6.73 -6.66 11.33
C PHE A 8 -6.42 -6.29 9.88
N PHE A 9 -6.52 -5.00 9.55
CA PHE A 9 -5.96 -4.43 8.32
C PHE A 9 -4.60 -3.81 8.65
N LEU A 10 -3.53 -4.37 8.08
CA LEU A 10 -2.16 -3.94 8.36
C LEU A 10 -1.47 -3.48 7.08
N PRO A 11 -0.59 -2.45 7.15
CA PRO A 11 0.30 -2.11 6.05
C PRO A 11 1.17 -3.32 5.68
N ALA A 12 1.29 -3.59 4.37
CA ALA A 12 2.03 -4.74 3.87
C ALA A 12 3.48 -4.87 4.41
N PRO A 13 4.29 -3.79 4.52
CA PRO A 13 5.67 -3.91 5.02
C PRO A 13 5.76 -4.51 6.43
N SER A 14 4.82 -4.18 7.31
CA SER A 14 4.77 -4.71 8.68
C SER A 14 4.26 -6.16 8.72
N LEU A 15 3.41 -6.53 7.77
CA LEU A 15 2.77 -7.85 7.69
C LEU A 15 3.69 -8.92 7.09
N ILE A 16 4.46 -8.59 6.05
CA ILE A 16 5.21 -9.57 5.23
C ILE A 16 6.11 -10.49 6.07
N PRO A 17 6.94 -10.00 7.02
CA PRO A 17 7.78 -10.90 7.82
C PRO A 17 6.96 -11.86 8.70
N LEU A 18 5.83 -11.38 9.23
CA LEU A 18 4.95 -12.17 10.08
C LEU A 18 4.21 -13.24 9.28
N ALA A 19 3.71 -12.89 8.10
CA ALA A 19 3.11 -13.82 7.14
C ALA A 19 4.10 -14.91 6.71
N LYS A 20 5.33 -14.53 6.35
CA LYS A 20 6.41 -15.48 5.99
C LYS A 20 6.79 -16.40 7.15
N SER A 21 6.71 -15.93 8.40
CA SER A 21 6.95 -16.75 9.58
C SER A 21 5.79 -17.68 9.98
N GLY A 22 4.67 -17.65 9.26
CA GLY A 22 3.47 -18.46 9.55
C GLY A 22 2.69 -18.00 10.78
N LYS A 23 3.08 -16.90 11.42
CA LYS A 23 2.38 -16.35 12.60
C LYS A 23 1.08 -15.64 12.26
N LEU A 24 0.88 -15.31 10.98
CA LEU A 24 -0.30 -14.67 10.45
C LEU A 24 -0.78 -15.34 9.17
N LYS A 25 -2.09 -15.44 9.03
CA LYS A 25 -2.75 -15.81 7.77
C LYS A 25 -3.20 -14.56 7.04
N VAL A 26 -2.70 -14.34 5.83
CA VAL A 26 -3.15 -13.24 4.97
C VAL A 26 -4.40 -13.70 4.21
N LEU A 27 -5.50 -12.98 4.35
CA LEU A 27 -6.78 -13.35 3.76
C LEU A 27 -7.07 -12.65 2.43
N GLY A 28 -6.52 -11.47 2.22
CA GLY A 28 -6.74 -10.66 1.04
C GLY A 28 -5.89 -9.39 1.07
N THR A 29 -5.73 -8.77 -0.10
CA THR A 29 -5.19 -7.40 -0.24
C THR A 29 -6.32 -6.38 -0.24
N SER A 30 -6.00 -5.08 -0.25
CA SER A 30 -7.00 -3.99 -0.27
C SER A 30 -7.05 -3.19 -1.58
N GLY A 31 -6.20 -3.53 -2.55
CA GLY A 31 -6.14 -2.85 -3.84
C GLY A 31 -6.99 -3.53 -4.91
N LYS A 32 -7.15 -2.83 -6.05
CA LYS A 32 -7.85 -3.33 -7.24
C LYS A 32 -7.19 -4.55 -7.87
N GLU A 33 -5.87 -4.56 -7.89
CA GLU A 33 -5.04 -5.58 -8.52
C GLU A 33 -4.20 -6.31 -7.48
N ARG A 34 -3.75 -7.53 -7.81
CA ARG A 34 -2.88 -8.30 -6.93
C ARG A 34 -1.56 -7.56 -6.75
N ALA A 35 -1.12 -7.44 -5.50
CA ALA A 35 0.17 -6.87 -5.18
C ALA A 35 1.29 -7.78 -5.70
N SER A 36 2.27 -7.21 -6.41
CA SER A 36 3.43 -7.96 -6.95
C SER A 36 4.24 -8.68 -5.85
N TYR A 37 4.25 -8.13 -4.63
CA TYR A 37 4.92 -8.70 -3.46
C TYR A 37 4.08 -9.73 -2.69
N LEU A 38 2.80 -9.92 -3.04
CA LEU A 38 1.88 -10.95 -2.51
C LEU A 38 1.03 -11.55 -3.65
N PRO A 39 1.62 -12.17 -4.67
CA PRO A 39 0.92 -12.58 -5.89
C PRO A 39 -0.11 -13.69 -5.64
N ASP A 40 0.02 -14.47 -4.57
CA ASP A 40 -0.90 -15.55 -4.24
C ASP A 40 -2.13 -15.08 -3.44
N VAL A 41 -2.09 -13.85 -2.89
CA VAL A 41 -3.16 -13.31 -2.05
C VAL A 41 -4.22 -12.65 -2.93
N PRO A 42 -5.51 -13.01 -2.77
CA PRO A 42 -6.55 -12.49 -3.64
C PRO A 42 -6.88 -11.02 -3.37
N THR A 43 -7.49 -10.37 -4.36
CA THR A 43 -8.14 -9.07 -4.17
C THR A 43 -9.58 -9.25 -3.68
N PRO A 44 -10.19 -8.21 -3.12
CA PRO A 44 -11.60 -8.26 -2.71
C PRO A 44 -12.55 -8.48 -3.91
N ALA A 45 -12.18 -7.97 -5.10
CA ALA A 45 -12.94 -8.18 -6.32
C ALA A 45 -12.99 -9.66 -6.74
N GLU A 46 -11.88 -10.40 -6.59
CA GLU A 46 -11.83 -11.85 -6.84
C GLU A 46 -12.68 -12.65 -5.84
N ALA A 47 -12.92 -12.08 -4.65
CA ALA A 47 -13.82 -12.62 -3.63
C ALA A 47 -15.28 -12.16 -3.79
N GLY A 48 -15.62 -11.43 -4.86
CA GLY A 48 -16.97 -10.97 -5.16
C GLY A 48 -17.34 -9.60 -4.58
N ILE A 49 -16.41 -8.92 -3.91
CA ILE A 49 -16.60 -7.56 -3.38
C ILE A 49 -16.17 -6.56 -4.45
N LYS A 50 -17.15 -6.10 -5.24
CA LYS A 50 -16.93 -5.12 -6.31
C LYS A 50 -16.60 -3.74 -5.73
N ASP A 51 -15.86 -2.95 -6.51
CA ASP A 51 -15.52 -1.55 -6.23
C ASP A 51 -14.77 -1.29 -4.92
N PHE A 52 -14.22 -2.35 -4.31
CA PHE A 52 -13.40 -2.24 -3.12
C PHE A 52 -11.96 -1.92 -3.53
N ASP A 53 -11.60 -0.65 -3.36
CA ASP A 53 -10.23 -0.16 -3.51
C ASP A 53 -9.92 0.81 -2.37
N VAL A 54 -9.21 0.29 -1.37
CA VAL A 54 -8.72 1.06 -0.23
C VAL A 54 -7.22 0.84 -0.08
N GLY A 55 -6.53 0.71 -1.23
CA GLY A 55 -5.07 0.71 -1.27
C GLY A 55 -4.53 1.99 -0.62
N PRO A 56 -3.59 1.90 0.33
CA PRO A 56 -2.96 3.08 0.89
C PRO A 56 -2.16 3.79 -0.21
N TRP A 57 -2.26 5.12 -0.26
CA TRP A 57 -1.41 5.96 -1.10
C TRP A 57 -0.61 6.92 -0.22
N GLN A 58 0.54 7.32 -0.72
CA GLN A 58 1.40 8.32 -0.12
C GLN A 58 1.63 9.42 -1.15
N GLY A 59 1.72 10.65 -0.68
CA GLY A 59 2.00 11.80 -1.54
C GLY A 59 2.84 12.83 -0.82
N LEU A 60 3.52 13.67 -1.59
CA LEU A 60 4.24 14.82 -1.09
C LEU A 60 3.33 16.05 -1.03
N VAL A 61 3.44 16.80 0.06
CA VAL A 61 2.69 18.05 0.25
C VAL A 61 3.63 19.18 0.64
N ALA A 62 3.30 20.40 0.23
CA ALA A 62 4.06 21.60 0.52
C ALA A 62 3.13 22.73 1.03
N PRO A 63 3.64 23.74 1.76
CA PRO A 63 2.85 24.88 2.19
C PRO A 63 2.10 25.55 1.03
N ALA A 64 0.88 26.04 1.28
CA ALA A 64 -0.01 26.55 0.23
C ALA A 64 0.57 27.70 -0.64
N LYS A 65 1.55 28.46 -0.11
CA LYS A 65 2.21 29.58 -0.81
C LYS A 65 3.60 29.21 -1.33
N THR A 66 3.90 27.93 -1.46
CA THR A 66 5.18 27.50 -2.05
C THR A 66 5.26 28.01 -3.49
N PRO A 67 6.32 28.74 -3.87
CA PRO A 67 6.46 29.26 -5.23
C PRO A 67 6.42 28.12 -6.26
N SER A 68 5.79 28.37 -7.41
CA SER A 68 5.61 27.36 -8.46
C SER A 68 6.92 26.72 -8.91
N GLY A 69 7.99 27.51 -9.05
CA GLY A 69 9.29 26.97 -9.44
C GLY A 69 9.89 25.97 -8.45
N VAL A 70 9.53 26.05 -7.16
CA VAL A 70 9.93 25.04 -6.15
C VAL A 70 9.08 23.78 -6.30
N ILE A 71 7.77 23.93 -6.51
CA ILE A 71 6.87 22.79 -6.79
C ILE A 71 7.33 22.04 -8.04
N ASP A 72 7.63 22.75 -9.13
CA ASP A 72 8.08 22.14 -10.38
C ASP A 72 9.38 21.34 -10.19
N ARG A 73 10.30 21.86 -9.38
CA ARG A 73 11.54 21.16 -9.04
C ARG A 73 11.27 19.92 -8.20
N LEU A 74 10.37 20.01 -7.22
CA LEU A 74 10.00 18.88 -6.35
C LEU A 74 9.31 17.78 -7.15
N SER A 75 8.29 18.11 -7.96
CA SER A 75 7.58 17.13 -8.79
C SER A 75 8.51 16.45 -9.80
N LYS A 76 9.47 17.19 -10.40
CA LYS A 76 10.49 16.58 -11.27
C LYS A 76 11.40 15.62 -10.51
N ALA A 77 11.87 16.02 -9.33
CA ALA A 77 12.73 15.17 -8.52
C ALA A 77 11.99 13.90 -8.04
N GLU A 78 10.74 14.04 -7.60
CA GLU A 78 9.88 12.92 -7.23
C GLU A 78 9.69 11.94 -8.39
N ALA A 79 9.30 12.45 -9.57
CA ALA A 79 9.12 11.60 -10.75
C ALA A 79 10.41 10.87 -11.13
N ILE A 80 11.57 11.53 -11.06
CA ILE A 80 12.86 10.88 -11.31
C ILE A 80 13.11 9.76 -10.32
N VAL A 81 12.88 9.98 -9.02
CA VAL A 81 13.15 8.97 -7.99
C VAL A 81 12.18 7.79 -8.08
N LEU A 82 10.89 8.03 -8.33
CA LEU A 82 9.88 6.96 -8.42
C LEU A 82 9.99 6.11 -9.69
N LEU A 83 10.61 6.63 -10.75
CA LEU A 83 10.86 5.88 -12.00
C LEU A 83 12.13 5.01 -11.94
N LEU A 84 12.86 5.00 -10.81
CA LEU A 84 14.10 4.21 -10.64
C LEU A 84 13.89 2.84 -9.98
N GLU A 85 12.64 2.40 -9.79
CA GLU A 85 12.30 1.03 -9.36
C GLU A 85 11.96 0.09 -10.52
#